data_AF-A0A965A9Y6-F1
#
_entry.id   AF-A0A965A9Y6-F1
#
_cell.length_a   1.000
_cell.length_b   1.000
_cell.length_c   1.000
_cell.angle_alpha   90.00
_cell.angle_beta   90.00
_cell.angle_gamma   90.00
#
_symmetry.space_group_name_H-M   'P 1'
#
loop_
_entity.id
_entity.type
_entity.pdbx_description
1 polymer ?
#
loop_
_entity_poly.entity_id
_entity_poly.type
_entity_poly.pdbx_seq_one_letter_code
_entity_poly.pdbx_strand_id
1 'polypeptide(L)'
;AKCKNKDELRQAIRKELLTHFDKDRWELRRVRLNALGAGYARPGLSQSLALAQKQGAIGITEMLLPFQKKGWIRRDIDLLATIYWFMGQILGRVLIEMGDEPVSQRKWNEISLEGIMAVTFGDTPKK
;
A
#
# COMPACT_ATOMS: atom_id res chain seq x y z
N ALA A 1 11.00 -2.03 10.99
CA ALA A 1 11.40 -0.64 11.34
C ALA A 1 11.54 -0.51 12.87
N LYS A 2 12.53 0.23 13.38
CA LYS A 2 12.69 0.48 14.84
C LYS A 2 11.96 1.77 15.24
N CYS A 3 10.66 1.88 15.00
CA CYS A 3 9.86 3.00 15.51
C CYS A 3 9.83 2.94 17.04
N LYS A 4 10.23 4.02 17.71
CA LYS A 4 10.31 4.13 19.17
C LYS A 4 8.99 4.56 19.80
N ASN A 5 8.13 5.24 19.03
CA ASN A 5 6.81 5.68 19.46
C ASN A 5 5.77 5.62 18.30
N LYS A 6 4.50 5.88 18.62
CA LYS A 6 3.39 5.85 17.67
C LYS A 6 3.54 6.90 16.56
N ASP A 7 4.07 8.08 16.86
CA ASP A 7 4.21 9.15 15.88
C ASP A 7 5.29 8.85 14.83
N GLU A 8 6.42 8.26 15.24
CA GLU A 8 7.44 7.76 14.32
C GLU A 8 6.87 6.69 13.38
N LEU A 9 6.01 5.79 13.89
CA LEU A 9 5.34 4.80 13.05
C LEU A 9 4.38 5.46 12.05
N ARG A 10 3.60 6.45 12.50
CA ARG A 10 2.69 7.22 11.64
C ARG A 10 3.47 7.89 10.51
N GLN A 11 4.58 8.56 10.82
CA GLN A 11 5.43 9.19 9.81
C GLN A 11 6.07 8.18 8.85
N ALA A 12 6.50 7.02 9.37
CA ALA A 12 7.06 5.96 8.54
C ALA A 12 6.05 5.42 7.53
N ILE A 13 4.80 5.13 7.94
CA ILE A 13 3.75 4.65 7.04
C ILE A 13 3.38 5.71 5.99
N ARG A 14 3.26 6.98 6.39
CA ARG A 14 3.02 8.09 5.46
C ARG A 14 4.12 8.18 4.41
N LYS A 15 5.38 8.17 4.85
CA LYS A 15 6.55 8.23 3.97
C LYS A 15 6.59 7.03 3.03
N GLU A 16 6.35 5.82 3.53
CA GLU A 16 6.36 4.60 2.73
C GLU A 16 5.35 4.66 1.59
N LEU A 17 4.09 5.04 1.88
CA LEU A 17 3.05 5.16 0.85
C LEU A 17 3.43 6.20 -0.21
N LEU A 18 3.85 7.40 0.23
CA LEU A 18 4.25 8.47 -0.69
C LEU A 18 5.45 8.09 -1.55
N THR A 19 6.42 7.38 -0.97
CA THR A 19 7.59 6.88 -1.70
C THR A 19 7.17 5.89 -2.79
N HIS A 20 6.06 5.16 -2.64
CA HIS A 20 5.51 4.34 -3.72
C HIS A 20 4.77 5.13 -4.80
N PHE A 21 4.36 6.36 -4.51
CA PHE A 21 3.70 7.28 -5.44
C PHE A 21 4.66 8.27 -6.10
N ASP A 22 5.95 8.23 -5.78
CA ASP A 22 6.94 9.07 -6.45
C ASP A 22 6.90 8.85 -7.97
N LYS A 23 7.10 9.95 -8.71
CA LYS A 23 6.95 9.98 -10.17
C LYS A 23 7.97 9.10 -10.87
N ASP A 24 9.20 9.07 -10.38
CA ASP A 24 10.30 8.22 -10.86
C ASP A 24 10.03 6.71 -10.69
N ARG A 25 9.05 6.33 -9.85
CA ARG A 25 8.64 4.94 -9.66
C ARG A 25 7.48 4.49 -10.56
N TRP A 26 7.02 5.35 -11.45
CA TRP A 26 6.01 5.03 -12.46
C TRP A 26 6.34 3.74 -13.22
N GLU A 27 7.58 3.60 -13.72
CA GLU A 27 7.97 2.42 -14.49
C GLU A 27 7.89 1.13 -13.66
N LEU A 28 8.24 1.19 -12.36
CA LEU A 28 8.07 0.03 -11.48
C LEU A 28 6.60 -0.37 -11.30
N ARG A 29 5.69 0.62 -11.25
CA ARG A 29 4.25 0.35 -11.17
C ARG A 29 3.72 -0.27 -12.47
N ARG A 30 4.19 0.19 -13.64
CA ARG A 30 3.85 -0.42 -14.93
C ARG A 30 4.37 -1.84 -15.08
N VAL A 31 5.59 -2.12 -14.62
CA VAL A 31 6.14 -3.49 -14.64
C VAL A 31 5.24 -4.43 -13.84
N ARG A 32 4.74 -4.00 -12.68
CA ARG A 32 3.77 -4.78 -11.90
C ARG A 32 2.46 -5.00 -12.66
N LEU A 33 1.90 -3.95 -13.27
CA LEU A 33 0.69 -4.09 -14.09
C LEU A 33 0.91 -5.07 -15.25
N ASN A 34 2.02 -4.94 -15.97
CA ASN A 34 2.36 -5.83 -17.09
C ASN A 34 2.51 -7.28 -16.62
N ALA A 35 3.21 -7.52 -15.51
CA ALA A 35 3.35 -8.86 -14.95
C ALA A 35 1.99 -9.49 -14.62
N LEU A 36 1.10 -8.74 -13.96
CA LEU A 36 -0.26 -9.20 -13.64
C LEU A 36 -1.08 -9.48 -14.91
N GLY A 37 -1.02 -8.59 -15.91
CA GLY A 37 -1.68 -8.79 -17.20
C GLY A 37 -1.17 -10.02 -17.95
N ALA A 38 0.15 -10.21 -17.99
CA ALA A 38 0.79 -11.38 -18.61
C ALA A 38 0.46 -12.69 -17.88
N GLY A 39 0.20 -12.61 -16.57
CA GLY A 39 -0.21 -13.75 -15.75
C GLY A 39 -1.59 -14.31 -16.10
N TYR A 40 -2.51 -13.47 -16.63
CA TYR A 40 -3.91 -13.87 -16.88
C TYR A 40 -4.05 -15.14 -17.72
N ALA A 41 -3.33 -15.23 -18.83
CA ALA A 41 -3.37 -16.38 -19.75
C ALA A 41 -2.28 -17.44 -19.45
N ARG A 42 -1.54 -17.30 -18.34
CA ARG A 42 -0.35 -18.12 -18.03
C ARG A 42 -0.42 -18.64 -16.59
N PRO A 43 -1.05 -19.80 -16.34
CA PRO A 43 -1.30 -20.29 -14.98
C PRO A 43 -0.05 -20.39 -14.11
N GLY A 44 1.06 -20.90 -14.66
CA GLY A 44 2.33 -20.99 -13.92
C GLY A 44 2.88 -19.62 -13.50
N LEU A 45 2.77 -18.62 -14.38
CA LEU A 45 3.17 -17.24 -14.04
C LEU A 45 2.21 -16.63 -13.00
N SER A 46 0.89 -16.84 -13.15
CA SER A 46 -0.10 -16.37 -12.17
C SER A 46 0.17 -16.93 -10.77
N GLN A 47 0.53 -18.21 -10.66
CA GLN A 47 0.87 -18.83 -9.38
C GLN A 47 2.13 -18.24 -8.75
N SER A 48 3.19 -18.03 -9.55
CA SER A 48 4.42 -17.38 -9.07
C SER A 48 4.17 -15.95 -8.61
N LEU A 49 3.35 -15.18 -9.33
CA LEU A 49 2.96 -13.84 -8.94
C LEU A 49 2.15 -13.82 -7.64
N ALA A 50 1.17 -14.72 -7.52
CA ALA A 50 0.37 -14.86 -6.30
C ALA A 50 1.24 -15.22 -5.09
N LEU A 51 2.22 -16.11 -5.26
CA LEU A 51 3.17 -16.47 -4.20
C LEU A 51 4.03 -15.28 -3.78
N ALA A 52 4.60 -14.55 -4.74
CA ALA A 52 5.44 -13.38 -4.46
C ALA A 52 4.64 -12.28 -3.72
N GLN A 53 3.40 -12.02 -4.15
CA GLN A 53 2.54 -11.05 -3.49
C GLN A 53 2.16 -11.49 -2.08
N LYS A 54 1.82 -12.77 -1.89
CA LYS A 54 1.54 -13.34 -0.56
C LYS A 54 2.73 -13.21 0.38
N GLN A 55 3.93 -13.58 -0.07
CA GLN A 55 5.14 -13.48 0.74
C GLN A 55 5.44 -12.03 1.16
N GLY A 56 5.32 -11.08 0.22
CA GLY A 56 5.47 -9.66 0.53
C GLY A 56 4.45 -9.16 1.56
N ALA A 57 3.18 -9.53 1.39
CA ALA A 57 2.11 -9.10 2.29
C ALA A 57 2.27 -9.68 3.71
N ILE A 58 2.65 -10.96 3.82
CA ILE A 58 2.93 -11.62 5.10
C ILE A 58 4.12 -10.96 5.80
N GLY A 59 5.24 -10.72 5.09
CA GLY A 59 6.42 -10.11 5.69
C GLY A 59 6.15 -8.70 6.26
N ILE A 60 5.35 -7.88 5.56
CA ILE A 60 4.93 -6.57 6.08
C ILE A 60 3.98 -6.72 7.27
N THR A 61 3.03 -7.67 7.21
CA THR A 61 2.10 -7.95 8.30
C THR A 61 2.84 -8.34 9.58
N GLU A 62 3.80 -9.25 9.48
CA GLU A 62 4.66 -9.68 10.60
C GLU A 62 5.48 -8.51 11.16
N MET A 63 5.98 -7.63 10.28
CA MET A 63 6.68 -6.42 10.70
C MET A 63 5.79 -5.48 11.53
N LEU A 64 4.50 -5.38 11.19
CA LEU A 64 3.56 -4.47 11.84
C LEU A 64 2.87 -5.05 13.08
N LEU A 65 2.80 -6.37 13.20
CA LEU A 65 2.14 -7.06 14.30
C LEU A 65 2.62 -6.59 15.70
N PRO A 66 3.93 -6.35 15.96
CA PRO A 66 4.37 -5.81 17.25
C PRO A 66 3.77 -4.44 17.57
N PHE A 67 3.55 -3.58 16.56
CA PHE A 67 2.95 -2.26 16.76
C PHE A 67 1.45 -2.34 17.05
N GLN A 68 0.74 -3.29 16.43
CA GLN A 68 -0.66 -3.56 16.75
C GLN A 68 -0.82 -4.13 18.17
N LYS A 69 0.06 -5.06 18.59
CA LYS A 69 0.09 -5.58 19.96
C LYS A 69 0.30 -4.46 21.00
N LYS A 70 1.20 -3.51 20.71
CA LYS A 70 1.41 -2.28 21.51
C LYS A 70 0.23 -1.30 21.50
N GLY A 71 -0.81 -1.53 20.69
CA GLY A 71 -1.95 -0.62 20.55
C GLY A 71 -1.64 0.66 19.75
N TRP A 72 -0.53 0.68 19.02
CA TRP A 72 -0.19 1.84 18.17
C TRP A 72 -1.00 1.82 16.89
N ILE A 73 -1.21 0.62 16.32
CA ILE A 73 -2.17 0.35 15.25
C ILE A 73 -3.47 -0.12 15.90
N ARG A 74 -4.61 0.22 15.30
CA ARG A 74 -5.92 -0.26 15.70
C ARG A 74 -5.95 -1.78 15.85
N ARG A 75 -6.54 -2.28 16.94
CA ARG A 75 -6.58 -3.72 17.25
C ARG A 75 -7.71 -4.46 16.54
N ASP A 76 -8.70 -3.72 16.07
CA ASP A 76 -9.91 -4.24 15.43
C ASP A 76 -9.79 -4.42 13.91
N ILE A 77 -8.66 -4.03 13.32
CA ILE A 77 -8.39 -4.25 11.88
C ILE A 77 -7.64 -5.55 11.64
N ASP A 78 -7.97 -6.20 10.53
CA ASP A 78 -7.14 -7.27 9.96
C ASP A 78 -5.93 -6.64 9.27
N LEU A 79 -4.73 -6.88 9.82
CA LEU A 79 -3.50 -6.33 9.26
C LEU A 79 -3.22 -6.84 7.85
N LEU A 80 -3.46 -8.13 7.58
CA LEU A 80 -3.16 -8.72 6.28
C LEU A 80 -4.08 -8.11 5.20
N ALA A 81 -5.37 -8.00 5.48
CA ALA A 81 -6.32 -7.32 4.61
C ALA A 81 -5.93 -5.86 4.37
N THR A 82 -5.53 -5.15 5.43
CA THR A 82 -5.06 -3.75 5.35
C THR A 82 -3.82 -3.61 4.47
N ILE A 83 -2.88 -4.56 4.53
CA ILE A 83 -1.69 -4.57 3.69
C ILE A 83 -2.02 -4.86 2.22
N TYR A 84 -2.92 -5.79 1.92
CA TYR A 84 -3.38 -5.99 0.55
C TYR A 84 -4.07 -4.74 -0.01
N TRP A 85 -4.86 -4.04 0.81
CA TRP A 85 -5.45 -2.78 0.42
C TRP A 85 -4.40 -1.69 0.17
N PHE A 86 -3.39 -1.55 1.04
CA PHE A 86 -2.23 -0.67 0.81
C PHE A 86 -1.54 -0.96 -0.52
N MET A 87 -1.26 -2.24 -0.82
CA MET A 87 -0.69 -2.66 -2.12
C MET A 87 -1.62 -2.32 -3.29
N GLY A 88 -2.94 -2.47 -3.09
CA GLY A 88 -3.96 -2.11 -4.05
C GLY A 88 -3.95 -0.62 -4.39
N GLN A 89 -3.69 0.27 -3.43
CA GLN A 89 -3.51 1.71 -3.71
C GLN A 89 -2.30 1.95 -4.65
N ILE A 90 -1.20 1.22 -4.48
CA ILE A 90 -0.03 1.35 -5.35
C ILE A 90 -0.34 0.91 -6.79
N LEU A 91 -1.11 -0.17 -6.96
CA LEU A 91 -1.53 -0.63 -8.28
C LEU A 91 -2.57 0.29 -8.89
N GLY A 92 -3.57 0.72 -8.11
CA GLY A 92 -4.63 1.63 -8.54
C GLY A 92 -4.10 2.98 -9.02
N ARG A 93 -2.97 3.43 -8.47
CA ARG A 93 -2.27 4.62 -8.95
C ARG A 93 -1.97 4.59 -10.45
N VAL A 94 -1.72 3.42 -11.03
CA VAL A 94 -1.47 3.28 -12.47
C VAL A 94 -2.67 3.75 -13.30
N LEU A 95 -3.90 3.55 -12.82
CA LEU A 95 -5.11 3.92 -13.57
C LEU A 95 -5.23 5.42 -13.83
N ILE A 96 -4.72 6.24 -12.91
CA ILE A 96 -4.73 7.70 -13.06
C ILE A 96 -3.49 8.25 -13.77
N GLU A 97 -2.45 7.43 -13.92
CA GLU A 97 -1.21 7.78 -14.62
C GLU A 97 -1.24 7.30 -16.09
N MET A 98 -2.20 6.44 -16.43
CA MET A 98 -2.44 6.02 -17.81
C MET A 98 -3.22 7.09 -18.56
N GLY A 99 -2.71 7.49 -19.74
CA GLY A 99 -3.38 8.45 -20.62
C GLY A 99 -3.28 9.88 -20.09
N ASP A 100 -4.37 10.64 -20.19
CA ASP A 100 -4.38 12.10 -19.99
C ASP A 100 -4.46 12.55 -18.52
N GLU A 101 -4.09 11.68 -17.57
CA GLU A 101 -4.12 11.93 -16.12
C GLU A 101 -5.46 12.52 -15.61
N PRO A 102 -6.59 11.77 -15.69
CA PRO A 102 -7.92 12.29 -15.37
C PRO A 102 -8.09 12.72 -13.90
N VAL A 103 -7.17 12.31 -13.03
CA VAL A 103 -7.15 12.67 -11.61
C VAL A 103 -5.78 13.22 -11.28
N SER A 104 -5.76 14.37 -10.58
CA SER A 104 -4.51 14.92 -10.05
C SER A 104 -3.79 13.91 -9.15
N GLN A 105 -2.53 13.62 -9.48
CA GLN A 105 -1.62 12.81 -8.66
C GLN A 105 -1.55 13.27 -7.19
N ARG A 106 -1.66 14.59 -6.94
CA ARG A 106 -1.71 15.15 -5.59
C ARG A 106 -2.98 14.71 -4.85
N LYS A 107 -4.14 14.83 -5.50
CA LYS A 107 -5.42 14.42 -4.91
C LYS A 107 -5.46 12.92 -4.61
N TRP A 108 -4.85 12.09 -5.47
CA TRP A 108 -4.65 10.67 -5.18
C TRP A 108 -3.81 10.47 -3.92
N ASN A 109 -2.67 11.15 -3.81
CA ASN A 109 -1.82 11.04 -2.62
C ASN A 109 -2.58 11.42 -1.35
N GLU A 110 -3.33 12.52 -1.38
CA GLU A 110 -4.13 13.02 -0.27
C GLU A 110 -5.18 12.00 0.18
N ILE A 111 -6.06 11.55 -0.73
CA ILE A 111 -7.14 10.61 -0.38
C ILE A 111 -6.60 9.25 0.07
N SER A 112 -5.55 8.72 -0.59
CA SER A 112 -4.95 7.44 -0.22
C SER A 112 -4.27 7.52 1.15
N LEU A 113 -3.58 8.61 1.45
CA LEU A 113 -2.98 8.83 2.77
C LEU A 113 -4.06 8.95 3.86
N GLU A 114 -5.08 9.77 3.64
CA GLU A 114 -6.17 9.94 4.61
C GLU A 114 -6.85 8.62 4.91
N GLY A 115 -7.17 7.83 3.88
CA GLY A 115 -7.72 6.50 4.05
C GLY A 115 -6.80 5.59 4.87
N ILE A 116 -5.53 5.48 4.49
CA ILE A 116 -4.57 4.60 5.19
C ILE A 116 -4.43 5.01 6.64
N MET A 117 -4.38 6.31 6.93
CA MET A 117 -4.27 6.81 8.29
C MET A 117 -5.56 6.58 9.10
N ALA A 118 -6.72 6.79 8.50
CA ALA A 118 -8.02 6.55 9.13
C ALA A 118 -8.24 5.07 9.48
N VAL A 119 -7.99 4.17 8.53
CA VAL A 119 -8.13 2.72 8.74
C VAL A 119 -7.10 2.22 9.76
N THR A 120 -5.82 2.60 9.62
CA THR A 120 -4.73 2.05 10.44
C THR A 120 -4.74 2.60 11.87
N PHE A 121 -5.04 3.89 12.04
CA PHE A 121 -4.87 4.59 13.32
C PHE A 121 -6.16 5.14 13.92
N GLY A 122 -7.27 5.13 13.18
CA GLY A 122 -8.53 5.71 13.61
C GLY A 122 -8.61 7.23 13.42
N ASP A 123 -7.77 7.80 12.57
CA ASP A 123 -7.80 9.22 12.26
C ASP A 123 -9.15 9.60 11.62
N THR A 124 -9.71 10.72 12.03
CA THR A 124 -10.87 11.31 11.35
C THR A 124 -10.38 12.12 10.14
N PRO A 125 -10.98 11.94 8.95
CA PRO A 125 -10.68 12.80 7.81
C PRO A 125 -10.87 14.27 8.19
N LYS A 126 -9.95 15.12 7.76
CA LYS A 126 -10.11 16.56 7.96
C LYS A 126 -11.28 17.01 7.09
N LYS A 127 -12.30 17.62 7.71
CA LYS A 127 -13.43 18.23 7.00
C LYS A 127 -12.96 19.36 6.11
#